data_AF-A0A3B0VXH7-F1
#
_entry.id   AF-A0A3B0VXH7-F1
#
_cell.length_a   1.000
_cell.length_b   1.000
_cell.length_c   1.000
_cell.angle_alpha   90.00
_cell.angle_beta   90.00
_cell.angle_gamma   90.00
#
_symmetry.space_group_name_H-M   'P 1'
#
loop_
_entity.id
_entity.type
_entity.pdbx_description
1 polymer ?
#
loop_
_entity_poly.entity_id
_entity_poly.type
_entity_poly.pdbx_seq_one_letter_code
_entity_poly.pdbx_strand_id
1 'polypeptide(L)'
;MPKLISDLGSYLQAVFLDGSQKVFTGFDILGIFLFFFPDLIKLNGSLATTIGGGIILLSFVLANFSLYRKSVKETKFSFKIIKVEHTSLRGNLLNFSNNEVHIEPTFFIFFQAVLHLSNSGPVTSVQFYIDTVEPNCQDGEISPGEIEVTLQTQPIKHHQPVEHENPYYLQSDEMKKILFNVEIPFATACVEEYFGSLSSFKEMKLRIAAKPTGQKPIFEEAICDLTSIHEGIDEQIATKIGHLQNTNLSSKQVLETIKRYYGAG
;
A
#
# COMPACT_ATOMS: atom_id res chain seq x y z
N MET A 1 -22.37 13.61 -8.43
CA MET A 1 -22.97 14.42 -7.34
C MET A 1 -22.43 14.11 -5.94
N PRO A 2 -22.33 12.85 -5.46
CA PRO A 2 -21.97 12.60 -4.06
C PRO A 2 -20.55 13.08 -3.67
N LYS A 3 -19.56 12.98 -4.58
CA LYS A 3 -18.20 13.51 -4.36
C LYS A 3 -18.22 15.03 -4.14
N LEU A 4 -19.09 15.77 -4.84
CA LEU A 4 -19.17 17.23 -4.78
C LEU A 4 -19.76 17.75 -3.46
N ILE A 5 -20.73 17.01 -2.90
CA ILE A 5 -21.32 17.31 -1.58
C ILE A 5 -20.33 16.95 -0.47
N SER A 6 -19.62 15.82 -0.61
CA SER A 6 -18.55 15.43 0.33
C SER A 6 -17.42 16.46 0.36
N ASP A 7 -16.95 16.91 -0.80
CA ASP A 7 -15.88 17.91 -0.92
C ASP A 7 -16.32 19.25 -0.26
N LEU A 8 -17.60 19.63 -0.41
CA LEU A 8 -18.16 20.83 0.21
C LEU A 8 -18.22 20.70 1.73
N GLY A 9 -18.58 19.52 2.26
CA GLY A 9 -18.55 19.23 3.69
C GLY A 9 -17.14 19.34 4.27
N SER A 10 -16.15 18.74 3.59
CA SER A 10 -14.74 18.84 4.00
C SER A 10 -14.21 20.28 3.94
N TYR A 11 -14.62 21.07 2.93
CA TYR A 11 -14.29 22.50 2.86
C TYR A 11 -14.84 23.28 4.07
N LEU A 12 -16.14 23.11 4.37
CA LEU A 12 -16.77 23.81 5.49
C LEU A 12 -16.12 23.43 6.83
N GLN A 13 -15.77 22.16 7.03
CA GLN A 13 -15.07 21.71 8.23
C GLN A 13 -13.67 22.32 8.33
N ALA A 14 -12.87 22.27 7.26
CA ALA A 14 -11.51 22.81 7.25
C ALA A 14 -11.46 24.33 7.52
N VAL A 15 -12.44 25.07 7.00
CA VAL A 15 -12.49 26.54 7.11
C VAL A 15 -13.12 27.01 8.43
N PHE A 16 -14.22 26.38 8.89
CA PHE A 16 -14.98 26.85 10.06
C PHE A 16 -14.66 26.12 11.37
N LEU A 17 -14.21 24.86 11.33
CA LEU A 17 -13.98 24.05 12.53
C LEU A 17 -12.49 23.88 12.86
N ASP A 18 -11.65 23.58 11.86
CA ASP A 18 -10.25 23.25 12.11
C ASP A 18 -9.30 24.46 12.05
N GLY A 19 -9.73 25.57 11.43
CA GLY A 19 -8.95 26.83 11.33
C GLY A 19 -7.57 26.67 10.66
N SER A 20 -7.35 25.55 9.96
CA SER A 20 -6.05 25.13 9.45
C SER A 20 -5.58 25.96 8.24
N GLN A 21 -6.51 26.63 7.54
CA GLN A 21 -6.22 27.49 6.39
C GLN A 21 -6.62 28.94 6.63
N LYS A 22 -5.83 29.64 7.46
CA LYS A 22 -6.03 31.05 7.87
C LYS A 22 -6.31 32.03 6.72
N VAL A 23 -5.78 31.77 5.52
CA VAL A 23 -6.01 32.60 4.32
C VAL A 23 -7.46 32.52 3.86
N PHE A 24 -8.06 31.33 3.78
CA PHE A 24 -9.46 31.17 3.37
C PHE A 24 -10.43 31.64 4.45
N THR A 25 -10.12 31.39 5.73
CA THR A 25 -10.88 31.96 6.85
C THR A 25 -10.85 33.50 6.82
N GLY A 26 -9.71 34.11 6.50
CA GLY A 26 -9.59 35.57 6.36
C GLY A 26 -10.41 36.13 5.20
N PHE A 27 -10.44 35.42 4.07
CA PHE A 27 -11.30 35.79 2.93
C PHE A 27 -12.79 35.63 3.28
N ASP A 28 -13.20 34.55 3.94
CA ASP A 28 -14.61 34.35 4.33
C ASP A 28 -15.08 35.39 5.36
N ILE A 29 -14.21 35.80 6.30
CA ILE A 29 -14.47 36.94 7.21
C ILE A 29 -14.64 38.24 6.42
N LEU A 30 -13.81 38.47 5.39
CA LEU A 30 -13.92 39.65 4.53
C LEU A 30 -15.24 39.64 3.73
N GLY A 31 -15.67 38.48 3.24
CA GLY A 31 -16.97 38.30 2.58
C GLY A 31 -18.15 38.58 3.51
N ILE A 32 -18.09 38.10 4.75
CA ILE A 32 -19.08 38.39 5.80
C ILE A 32 -19.08 39.89 6.13
N PHE A 33 -17.91 40.51 6.25
CA PHE A 33 -17.80 41.95 6.52
C PHE A 33 -18.41 42.78 5.39
N LEU A 34 -18.16 42.42 4.13
CA LEU A 34 -18.75 43.08 2.96
C LEU A 34 -20.27 42.87 2.87
N PHE A 35 -20.81 41.77 3.40
CA PHE A 35 -22.25 41.52 3.51
C PHE A 35 -22.93 42.43 4.55
N PHE A 36 -22.30 42.62 5.71
CA PHE A 36 -22.83 43.46 6.79
C PHE A 36 -22.59 44.96 6.58
N PHE A 37 -21.64 45.34 5.72
CA PHE A 37 -21.34 46.73 5.35
C PHE A 37 -21.47 46.97 3.84
N PRO A 38 -22.67 46.79 3.26
CA PRO A 38 -22.88 46.88 1.82
C PRO A 38 -22.69 48.30 1.26
N ASP A 39 -22.76 49.33 2.12
CA ASP A 39 -22.54 50.73 1.78
C ASP A 39 -21.13 51.01 1.24
N LEU A 40 -20.15 50.14 1.57
CA LEU A 40 -18.80 50.19 1.00
C LEU A 40 -18.76 49.91 -0.51
N ILE A 41 -19.80 49.26 -1.05
CA ILE A 41 -19.91 48.84 -2.47
C ILE A 41 -20.92 49.72 -3.23
N LYS A 42 -21.53 50.73 -2.59
CA LYS A 42 -22.50 51.66 -3.20
C LYS A 42 -23.69 50.97 -3.91
N LEU A 43 -24.22 49.90 -3.33
CA LEU A 43 -25.45 49.26 -3.83
C LEU A 43 -26.68 50.03 -3.32
N ASN A 44 -27.45 50.65 -4.22
CA ASN A 44 -28.62 51.45 -3.85
C ASN A 44 -29.91 50.60 -3.80
N GLY A 45 -30.60 50.62 -2.66
CA GLY A 45 -31.95 50.06 -2.45
C GLY A 45 -31.97 48.78 -1.60
N SER A 46 -32.85 48.71 -0.58
CA SER A 46 -32.92 47.63 0.44
C SER A 46 -33.03 46.21 -0.12
N LEU A 47 -33.80 46.03 -1.21
CA LEU A 47 -33.91 44.74 -1.90
C LEU A 47 -32.66 44.38 -2.71
N ALA A 48 -32.02 45.39 -3.32
CA ALA A 48 -30.81 45.22 -4.12
C ALA A 48 -29.59 44.96 -3.23
N THR A 49 -29.51 45.53 -2.02
CA THR A 49 -28.47 45.21 -1.04
C THR A 49 -28.64 43.80 -0.46
N THR A 50 -29.86 43.36 -0.18
CA THR A 50 -30.10 42.02 0.37
C THR A 50 -29.83 40.92 -0.67
N ILE A 51 -30.38 41.05 -1.88
CA ILE A 51 -30.19 40.06 -2.96
C ILE A 51 -28.76 40.14 -3.53
N GLY A 52 -28.25 41.35 -3.75
CA GLY A 52 -26.88 41.58 -4.24
C GLY A 52 -25.83 41.09 -3.24
N GLY A 53 -26.01 41.36 -1.95
CA GLY A 53 -25.15 40.84 -0.89
C GLY A 53 -25.15 39.31 -0.82
N GLY A 54 -26.32 38.68 -0.95
CA GLY A 54 -26.45 37.23 -0.99
C GLY A 54 -25.75 36.60 -2.20
N ILE A 55 -25.88 37.21 -3.40
CA ILE A 55 -25.19 36.75 -4.61
C ILE A 55 -23.68 36.91 -4.48
N ILE A 56 -23.20 38.02 -3.89
CA ILE A 56 -21.78 38.26 -3.62
C ILE A 56 -21.23 37.20 -2.66
N LEU A 57 -21.91 36.96 -1.54
CA LEU A 57 -21.50 35.95 -0.57
C LEU A 57 -21.46 34.55 -1.19
N LEU A 58 -22.50 34.17 -1.93
CA LEU A 58 -22.57 32.87 -2.60
C LEU A 58 -21.47 32.72 -3.65
N SER A 59 -21.22 33.75 -4.46
CA SER A 59 -20.15 33.74 -5.47
C SER A 59 -18.77 33.61 -4.82
N PHE A 60 -18.60 34.24 -3.66
CA PHE A 60 -17.37 34.21 -2.90
C PHE A 60 -17.11 32.83 -2.27
N VAL A 61 -18.12 32.24 -1.63
CA VAL A 61 -18.06 30.86 -1.10
C VAL A 61 -17.80 29.87 -2.23
N LEU A 62 -18.45 30.02 -3.38
CA LEU A 62 -18.21 29.15 -4.54
C LEU A 62 -16.82 29.33 -5.15
N ALA A 63 -16.28 30.55 -5.17
CA ALA A 63 -14.93 30.82 -5.64
C ALA A 63 -13.88 30.21 -4.69
N ASN A 64 -14.05 30.37 -3.38
CA ASN A 64 -13.17 29.75 -2.37
C ASN A 64 -13.30 28.23 -2.36
N PHE A 65 -14.50 27.68 -2.53
CA PHE A 65 -14.70 26.24 -2.71
C PHE A 65 -14.02 25.73 -3.98
N SER A 66 -14.10 26.47 -5.09
CA SER A 66 -13.42 26.12 -6.33
C SER A 66 -11.90 26.18 -6.20
N LEU A 67 -11.37 27.19 -5.50
CA LEU A 67 -9.95 27.33 -5.18
C LEU A 67 -9.50 26.21 -4.23
N TYR A 68 -10.25 25.93 -3.17
CA TYR A 68 -10.03 24.83 -2.25
C TYR A 68 -9.96 23.51 -3.01
N ARG A 69 -10.95 23.22 -3.86
CA ARG A 69 -10.97 21.99 -4.67
C ARG A 69 -9.81 21.93 -5.68
N LYS A 70 -9.32 23.06 -6.17
CA LYS A 70 -8.10 23.13 -7.00
C LYS A 70 -6.81 23.00 -6.18
N SER A 71 -6.83 23.40 -4.91
CA SER A 71 -5.67 23.35 -4.00
C SER A 71 -5.58 22.07 -3.18
N VAL A 72 -6.70 21.36 -2.96
CA VAL A 72 -6.74 20.00 -2.43
C VAL A 72 -6.22 19.10 -3.54
N LYS A 73 -4.90 19.06 -3.64
CA LYS A 73 -4.20 18.14 -4.49
C LYS A 73 -4.27 16.78 -3.80
N GLU A 74 -4.93 15.83 -4.45
CA GLU A 74 -5.20 14.49 -3.93
C GLU A 74 -3.90 13.77 -3.50
N THR A 75 -3.97 12.99 -2.42
CA THR A 75 -2.90 12.07 -2.04
C THR A 75 -2.70 11.08 -3.18
N LYS A 76 -1.50 11.04 -3.75
CA LYS A 76 -1.15 10.11 -4.82
C LYS A 76 -0.26 9.02 -4.28
N PHE A 77 -0.60 7.80 -4.69
CA PHE A 77 0.06 6.57 -4.34
C PHE A 77 0.42 5.87 -5.64
N SER A 78 1.68 5.46 -5.79
CA SER A 78 2.08 4.56 -6.87
C SER A 78 3.14 3.60 -6.38
N PHE A 79 3.02 2.35 -6.80
CA PHE A 79 3.75 1.23 -6.27
C PHE A 79 4.59 0.57 -7.37
N LYS A 80 5.84 0.21 -7.06
CA LYS A 80 6.69 -0.56 -7.96
C LYS A 80 7.43 -1.66 -7.21
N ILE A 81 7.16 -2.92 -7.54
CA ILE A 81 7.96 -4.05 -7.05
C ILE A 81 9.39 -3.90 -7.55
N ILE A 82 10.34 -4.03 -6.63
CA ILE A 82 11.78 -4.01 -6.95
C ILE A 82 12.48 -5.32 -6.60
N LYS A 83 11.88 -6.15 -5.75
CA LYS A 83 12.45 -7.44 -5.35
C LYS A 83 11.33 -8.41 -4.99
N VAL A 84 11.49 -9.67 -5.39
CA VAL A 84 10.69 -10.80 -4.91
C VAL A 84 11.67 -11.92 -4.62
N GLU A 85 11.62 -12.46 -3.43
CA GLU A 85 12.51 -13.51 -2.95
C GLU A 85 11.77 -14.47 -2.05
N HIS A 86 12.33 -15.67 -1.93
CA HIS A 86 11.92 -16.60 -0.90
C HIS A 86 12.80 -16.36 0.35
N THR A 87 12.23 -15.87 1.45
CA THR A 87 12.99 -15.58 2.67
C THR A 87 13.30 -16.86 3.45
N SER A 88 14.58 -17.25 3.44
CA SER A 88 15.11 -18.45 4.10
C SER A 88 15.45 -18.26 5.59
N LEU A 89 14.83 -17.33 6.31
CA LEU A 89 15.15 -17.10 7.73
C LEU A 89 14.33 -17.98 8.69
N ARG A 90 13.24 -18.62 8.21
CA ARG A 90 12.42 -19.57 9.00
C ARG A 90 12.30 -20.98 8.42
N GLY A 91 12.77 -21.21 7.21
CA GLY A 91 12.76 -22.52 6.55
C GLY A 91 13.01 -22.36 5.06
N ASN A 92 13.84 -23.22 4.48
CA ASN A 92 13.86 -23.38 3.03
C ASN A 92 12.61 -24.16 2.63
N LEU A 93 11.98 -23.86 1.48
CA LEU A 93 10.92 -24.73 0.94
C LEU A 93 11.38 -26.19 0.90
N LEU A 94 12.66 -26.41 0.61
CA LEU A 94 13.35 -27.70 0.72
C LEU A 94 14.41 -27.67 1.81
N ASN A 95 14.19 -28.43 2.87
CA ASN A 95 15.14 -28.56 3.95
C ASN A 95 16.03 -29.79 3.72
N PHE A 96 17.34 -29.55 3.58
CA PHE A 96 18.35 -30.60 3.45
C PHE A 96 19.13 -30.70 4.77
N SER A 97 18.67 -31.58 5.66
CA SER A 97 19.44 -31.95 6.85
C SER A 97 20.43 -33.08 6.53
N ASN A 98 21.37 -33.37 7.43
CA ASN A 98 22.38 -34.43 7.21
C ASN A 98 21.76 -35.83 6.97
N ASN A 99 20.51 -36.04 7.38
CA ASN A 99 19.84 -37.35 7.33
C ASN A 99 18.47 -37.34 6.63
N GLU A 100 17.87 -36.18 6.34
CA GLU A 100 16.53 -36.10 5.76
C GLU A 100 16.39 -34.94 4.78
N VAL A 101 15.61 -35.16 3.72
CA VAL A 101 15.15 -34.12 2.79
C VAL A 101 13.62 -34.10 2.81
N HIS A 102 13.03 -32.96 3.13
CA HIS A 102 11.59 -32.78 3.12
C HIS A 102 11.19 -31.39 2.61
N ILE A 103 9.95 -31.29 2.14
CA ILE A 103 9.31 -30.02 1.81
C ILE A 103 8.61 -29.52 3.07
N GLU A 104 8.89 -28.28 3.46
CA GLU A 104 8.24 -27.65 4.61
C GLU A 104 6.73 -27.50 4.36
N PRO A 105 5.87 -27.66 5.39
CA PRO A 105 4.43 -27.49 5.23
C PRO A 105 4.03 -26.05 4.89
N THR A 106 4.89 -25.10 5.25
CA THR A 106 4.70 -23.66 5.05
C THR A 106 5.97 -23.05 4.49
N PHE A 107 5.81 -22.11 3.56
CA PHE A 107 6.92 -21.34 3.01
C PHE A 107 6.57 -19.86 2.92
N PHE A 108 7.57 -19.00 2.78
CA PHE A 108 7.39 -17.55 2.83
C PHE A 108 7.84 -16.90 1.51
N ILE A 109 6.98 -16.06 0.96
CA ILE A 109 7.34 -15.17 -0.15
C ILE A 109 7.54 -13.78 0.42
N PHE A 110 8.77 -13.29 0.33
CA PHE A 110 9.12 -11.92 0.62
C PHE A 110 9.09 -11.09 -0.65
N PHE A 111 8.51 -9.91 -0.58
CA PHE A 111 8.70 -8.92 -1.62
C PHE A 111 9.01 -7.55 -1.04
N GLN A 112 9.82 -6.83 -1.79
CA GLN A 112 10.17 -5.46 -1.53
C GLN A 112 9.71 -4.60 -2.70
N ALA A 113 9.13 -3.47 -2.37
CA ALA A 113 8.67 -2.51 -3.35
C ALA A 113 9.07 -1.09 -2.95
N VAL A 114 9.20 -0.24 -3.97
CA VAL A 114 9.32 1.19 -3.79
C VAL A 114 7.94 1.79 -3.91
N LEU A 115 7.48 2.35 -2.81
CA LEU A 115 6.29 3.16 -2.73
C LEU A 115 6.66 4.62 -2.99
N HIS A 116 6.05 5.22 -4.00
CA HIS A 116 6.02 6.66 -4.17
C HIS A 116 4.69 7.20 -3.63
N LEU A 117 4.80 8.06 -2.63
CA LEU A 117 3.67 8.65 -1.96
C LEU A 117 3.83 10.17 -1.95
N SER A 118 2.81 10.87 -2.40
CA SER A 118 2.76 12.33 -2.41
C SER A 118 1.50 12.75 -1.67
N ASN A 119 1.66 13.51 -0.60
CA ASN A 119 0.54 14.17 0.06
C ASN A 119 0.67 15.67 -0.14
N SER A 120 -0.29 16.23 -0.84
CA SER A 120 -0.33 17.66 -1.16
C SER A 120 -1.55 18.33 -0.53
N GLY A 121 -2.09 17.69 0.51
CA GLY A 121 -3.12 18.19 1.41
C GLY A 121 -2.64 18.14 2.86
N PRO A 122 -3.55 18.22 3.85
CA PRO A 122 -3.19 18.27 5.26
C PRO A 122 -2.40 17.03 5.68
N VAL A 123 -1.60 17.20 6.72
CA VAL A 123 -0.84 16.10 7.32
C VAL A 123 -1.78 14.95 7.66
N THR A 124 -1.46 13.76 7.15
CA THR A 124 -2.37 12.61 7.19
C THR A 124 -1.60 11.35 7.56
N SER A 125 -2.19 10.53 8.43
CA SER A 125 -1.71 9.17 8.68
C SER A 125 -2.23 8.22 7.60
N VAL A 126 -1.34 7.44 7.00
CA VAL A 126 -1.65 6.50 5.91
C VAL A 126 -1.34 5.09 6.37
N GLN A 127 -2.38 4.27 6.45
CA GLN A 127 -2.24 2.84 6.74
C GLN A 127 -2.03 2.08 5.43
N PHE A 128 -1.04 1.19 5.41
CA PHE A 128 -0.84 0.28 4.29
C PHE A 128 -1.18 -1.15 4.71
N TYR A 129 -1.81 -1.92 3.82
CA TYR A 129 -2.15 -3.31 4.07
C TYR A 129 -2.26 -4.09 2.76
N ILE A 130 -2.15 -5.42 2.86
CA ILE A 130 -2.46 -6.31 1.75
C ILE A 130 -3.96 -6.56 1.78
N ASP A 131 -4.62 -6.31 0.67
CA ASP A 131 -6.06 -6.43 0.56
C ASP A 131 -6.46 -7.80 0.01
N THR A 132 -5.74 -8.28 -1.01
CA THR A 132 -5.91 -9.63 -1.55
C THR A 132 -4.58 -10.24 -1.98
N VAL A 133 -4.53 -11.57 -1.95
CA VAL A 133 -3.44 -12.39 -2.49
C VAL A 133 -4.07 -13.53 -3.30
N GLU A 134 -3.59 -13.75 -4.51
CA GLU A 134 -4.01 -14.85 -5.37
C GLU A 134 -2.76 -15.66 -5.80
N PRO A 135 -2.75 -16.99 -5.62
CA PRO A 135 -3.80 -17.84 -5.05
C PRO A 135 -4.05 -17.53 -3.56
N ASN A 136 -5.28 -17.76 -3.10
CA ASN A 136 -5.62 -17.63 -1.67
C ASN A 136 -5.20 -18.89 -0.90
N CYS A 137 -3.89 -19.11 -0.82
CA CYS A 137 -3.25 -20.25 -0.17
C CYS A 137 -2.38 -19.85 1.03
N GLN A 138 -2.76 -18.79 1.72
CA GLN A 138 -2.10 -18.34 2.93
C GLN A 138 -2.20 -19.41 4.01
N ASP A 139 -1.11 -19.59 4.77
CA ASP A 139 -1.09 -20.57 5.86
C ASP A 139 -1.86 -20.04 7.09
N GLY A 140 -2.72 -20.90 7.64
CA GLY A 140 -3.59 -20.58 8.78
C GLY A 140 -4.81 -19.71 8.46
N GLU A 141 -5.40 -19.11 9.49
CA GLU A 141 -6.53 -18.16 9.38
C GLU A 141 -6.06 -16.71 9.12
N ILE A 142 -4.81 -16.51 8.66
CA ILE A 142 -4.26 -15.17 8.45
C ILE A 142 -4.96 -14.53 7.25
N SER A 143 -5.76 -13.51 7.53
CA SER A 143 -6.38 -12.73 6.47
C SER A 143 -5.36 -11.78 5.82
N PRO A 144 -5.51 -11.42 4.53
CA PRO A 144 -4.59 -10.48 3.87
C PRO A 144 -4.34 -9.19 4.66
N GLY A 145 -5.39 -8.66 5.32
CA GLY A 145 -5.28 -7.43 6.12
C GLY A 145 -4.48 -7.56 7.41
N GLU A 146 -4.19 -8.78 7.85
CA GLU A 146 -3.38 -9.09 9.04
C GLU A 146 -1.90 -9.36 8.68
N ILE A 147 -1.56 -9.41 7.39
CA ILE A 147 -0.18 -9.55 6.95
C ILE A 147 0.60 -8.31 7.38
N GLU A 148 1.68 -8.54 8.14
CA GLU A 148 2.52 -7.46 8.63
C GLU A 148 3.20 -6.72 7.48
N VAL A 149 3.16 -5.39 7.56
CA VAL A 149 3.76 -4.48 6.59
C VAL A 149 4.79 -3.62 7.30
N THR A 150 6.05 -3.76 6.89
CA THR A 150 7.15 -2.95 7.42
C THR A 150 7.51 -1.84 6.43
N LEU A 151 7.67 -0.61 6.92
CA LEU A 151 7.97 0.57 6.13
C LEU A 151 9.34 1.13 6.50
N GLN A 152 10.17 1.39 5.49
CA GLN A 152 11.51 1.95 5.66
C GLN A 152 11.70 3.15 4.73
N THR A 153 12.35 4.22 5.18
CA THR A 153 12.73 5.32 4.27
C THR A 153 14.08 5.03 3.60
N GLN A 154 14.23 5.40 2.33
CA GLN A 154 15.51 5.20 1.64
C GLN A 154 16.64 5.97 2.35
N PRO A 155 17.85 5.38 2.44
CA PRO A 155 18.97 6.00 3.12
C PRO A 155 19.39 7.29 2.41
N ILE A 156 19.56 8.36 3.18
CA ILE A 156 20.43 9.48 2.79
C ILE A 156 21.86 8.91 2.78
N LYS A 157 22.71 9.28 1.80
CA LYS A 157 24.03 8.68 1.45
C LYS A 157 25.00 8.29 2.60
N HIS A 158 24.72 8.62 3.86
CA HIS A 158 25.54 8.32 5.04
C HIS A 158 24.74 7.83 6.27
N HIS A 159 23.48 7.42 6.11
CA HIS A 159 22.64 6.95 7.22
C HIS A 159 21.99 5.61 6.86
N GLN A 160 21.85 4.73 7.85
CA GLN A 160 21.10 3.48 7.69
C GLN A 160 19.59 3.78 7.52
N PRO A 161 18.82 2.89 6.87
CA PRO A 161 17.37 3.02 6.79
C PRO A 161 16.76 3.12 8.19
N VAL A 162 15.79 4.02 8.36
CA VAL A 162 15.02 4.14 9.61
C VAL A 162 13.67 3.44 9.40
N GLU A 163 13.36 2.50 10.29
CA GLU A 163 12.07 1.81 10.33
C GLU A 163 10.99 2.72 10.91
N HIS A 164 9.79 2.61 10.35
CA HIS A 164 8.63 3.39 10.77
C HIS A 164 7.45 2.46 11.08
N GLU A 165 6.65 2.86 12.05
CA GLU A 165 5.40 2.17 12.39
C GLU A 165 4.33 2.38 11.29
N ASN A 166 3.48 1.37 11.12
CA ASN A 166 2.28 1.43 10.30
C ASN A 166 1.08 1.62 11.25
N PRO A 167 0.32 2.73 11.17
CA PRO A 167 0.21 3.64 10.05
C PRO A 167 1.30 4.73 9.98
N TYR A 168 1.70 5.08 8.75
CA TYR A 168 2.78 6.02 8.47
C TYR A 168 2.31 7.48 8.47
N TYR A 169 2.99 8.34 9.22
CA TYR A 169 2.69 9.76 9.28
C TYR A 169 3.35 10.54 8.14
N LEU A 170 2.54 11.15 7.27
CA LEU A 170 3.02 11.88 6.09
C LEU A 170 2.65 13.36 6.16
N GLN A 171 3.66 14.23 6.09
CA GLN A 171 3.47 15.67 6.15
C GLN A 171 2.85 16.23 4.86
N SER A 172 2.24 17.42 4.98
CA SER A 172 1.75 18.20 3.84
C SER A 172 2.92 18.59 2.95
N ASP A 173 2.77 18.38 1.65
CA ASP A 173 3.72 18.72 0.59
C ASP A 173 4.97 17.82 0.48
N GLU A 174 5.03 16.72 1.23
CA GLU A 174 6.11 15.74 1.11
C GLU A 174 5.83 14.71 -0.01
N MET A 175 6.81 14.55 -0.91
CA MET A 175 6.94 13.35 -1.75
C MET A 175 7.98 12.43 -1.12
N LYS A 176 7.57 11.22 -0.76
CA LYS A 176 8.47 10.22 -0.19
C LYS A 176 8.60 8.99 -1.07
N LYS A 177 9.81 8.45 -1.05
CA LYS A 177 10.13 7.10 -1.52
C LYS A 177 10.31 6.22 -0.29
N ILE A 178 9.39 5.30 -0.10
CA ILE A 178 9.33 4.40 1.04
C ILE A 178 9.58 3.00 0.51
N LEU A 179 10.48 2.26 1.13
CA LEU A 179 10.60 0.83 0.94
C LEU A 179 9.50 0.14 1.73
N PHE A 180 8.74 -0.66 1.00
CA PHE A 180 7.62 -1.43 1.48
C PHE A 180 8.04 -2.89 1.48
N ASN A 181 8.11 -3.50 2.66
CA ASN A 181 8.55 -4.88 2.84
C ASN A 181 7.40 -5.71 3.40
N VAL A 182 7.15 -6.86 2.79
CA VAL A 182 6.08 -7.78 3.20
C VAL A 182 6.56 -9.21 3.05
N GLU A 183 6.18 -10.04 4.02
CA GLU A 183 6.41 -11.47 4.04
C GLU A 183 5.06 -12.19 4.12
N ILE A 184 4.76 -13.02 3.12
CA ILE A 184 3.47 -13.74 3.03
C ILE A 184 3.73 -15.24 3.25
N PRO A 185 3.10 -15.85 4.26
CA PRO A 185 3.14 -17.29 4.46
C PRO A 185 2.20 -18.02 3.50
N PHE A 186 2.66 -19.11 2.89
CA PHE A 186 1.87 -19.98 2.03
C PHE A 186 1.88 -21.41 2.53
N ALA A 187 0.70 -22.05 2.53
CA ALA A 187 0.56 -23.46 2.83
C ALA A 187 0.90 -24.30 1.59
N THR A 188 1.93 -25.14 1.71
CA THR A 188 2.41 -26.04 0.65
C THR A 188 1.28 -26.90 0.09
N ALA A 189 0.46 -27.50 0.96
CA ALA A 189 -0.63 -28.39 0.55
C ALA A 189 -1.70 -27.67 -0.28
N CYS A 190 -2.04 -26.42 0.06
CA CYS A 190 -3.01 -25.63 -0.72
C CYS A 190 -2.47 -25.31 -2.11
N VAL A 191 -1.18 -24.94 -2.21
CA VAL A 191 -0.53 -24.64 -3.49
C VAL A 191 -0.46 -25.91 -4.36
N GLU A 192 -0.12 -27.06 -3.77
CA GLU A 192 -0.14 -28.35 -4.46
C GLU A 192 -1.54 -28.73 -4.95
N GLU A 193 -2.59 -28.48 -4.15
CA GLU A 193 -3.98 -28.73 -4.56
C GLU A 193 -4.40 -27.79 -5.70
N TYR A 194 -4.02 -26.52 -5.64
CA TYR A 194 -4.43 -25.51 -6.63
C TYR A 194 -3.69 -25.64 -7.96
N PHE A 195 -2.37 -25.88 -7.94
CA PHE A 195 -1.52 -25.92 -9.14
C PHE A 195 -1.08 -27.33 -9.54
N GLY A 196 -1.37 -28.35 -8.75
CA GLY A 196 -0.90 -29.72 -8.93
C GLY A 196 0.54 -29.98 -8.46
N SER A 197 1.37 -28.94 -8.37
CA SER A 197 2.72 -29.03 -7.82
C SER A 197 3.26 -27.66 -7.40
N LEU A 198 4.25 -27.64 -6.51
CA LEU A 198 4.93 -26.40 -6.12
C LEU A 198 5.69 -25.78 -7.28
N SER A 199 6.32 -26.60 -8.13
CA SER A 199 7.07 -26.10 -9.29
C SER A 199 6.22 -25.32 -10.30
N SER A 200 4.89 -25.53 -10.29
CA SER A 200 3.93 -24.88 -11.17
C SER A 200 3.45 -23.52 -10.65
N PHE A 201 3.77 -23.17 -9.40
CA PHE A 201 3.40 -21.89 -8.80
C PHE A 201 4.33 -20.76 -9.26
N LYS A 202 4.20 -20.34 -10.52
CA LYS A 202 5.11 -19.36 -11.14
C LYS A 202 4.72 -17.90 -10.94
N GLU A 203 3.49 -17.63 -10.54
CA GLU A 203 2.97 -16.27 -10.46
C GLU A 203 2.08 -16.11 -9.23
N MET A 204 2.24 -14.99 -8.53
CA MET A 204 1.34 -14.55 -7.47
C MET A 204 0.83 -13.15 -7.79
N LYS A 205 -0.47 -12.92 -7.62
CA LYS A 205 -1.07 -11.58 -7.74
C LYS A 205 -1.39 -11.05 -6.37
N LEU A 206 -1.17 -9.76 -6.19
CA LEU A 206 -1.42 -9.08 -4.93
C LEU A 206 -2.08 -7.74 -5.17
N ARG A 207 -3.05 -7.41 -4.33
CA ARG A 207 -3.65 -6.07 -4.28
C ARG A 207 -3.23 -5.40 -2.98
N ILE A 208 -2.54 -4.27 -3.12
CA ILE A 208 -2.08 -3.47 -1.99
C ILE A 208 -3.01 -2.29 -1.84
N ALA A 209 -3.35 -1.97 -0.60
CA ALA A 209 -4.16 -0.82 -0.28
C ALA A 209 -3.36 0.18 0.56
N ALA A 210 -3.57 1.46 0.24
CA ALA A 210 -3.16 2.60 1.05
C ALA A 210 -4.41 3.35 1.48
N LYS A 211 -4.63 3.49 2.79
CA LYS A 211 -5.80 4.15 3.36
C LYS A 211 -5.38 5.38 4.14
N PRO A 212 -5.47 6.58 3.55
CA PRO A 212 -5.34 7.82 4.28
C PRO A 212 -6.48 7.97 5.29
N THR A 213 -6.20 8.52 6.45
CA THR A 213 -7.20 8.77 7.51
C THR A 213 -8.36 9.61 6.96
N GLY A 214 -9.59 9.15 7.15
CA GLY A 214 -10.81 9.84 6.70
C GLY A 214 -11.06 9.79 5.18
N GLN A 215 -10.24 9.06 4.41
CA GLN A 215 -10.39 8.92 2.96
C GLN A 215 -10.67 7.47 2.56
N LYS A 216 -11.10 7.30 1.30
CA LYS A 216 -11.26 5.96 0.71
C LYS A 216 -9.88 5.33 0.48
N PRO A 217 -9.76 4.00 0.61
CA PRO A 217 -8.53 3.30 0.23
C PRO A 217 -8.22 3.51 -1.26
N ILE A 218 -6.93 3.63 -1.53
CA ILE A 218 -6.33 3.62 -2.86
C ILE A 218 -5.72 2.25 -3.06
N PHE A 219 -5.96 1.62 -4.21
CA PHE A 219 -5.50 0.26 -4.50
C PHE A 219 -4.50 0.28 -5.65
N GLU A 220 -3.50 -0.59 -5.56
CA GLU A 220 -2.63 -0.97 -6.68
C GLU A 220 -2.53 -2.48 -6.75
N GLU A 221 -2.56 -2.99 -7.97
CA GLU A 221 -2.36 -4.41 -8.24
C GLU A 221 -0.93 -4.63 -8.71
N ALA A 222 -0.35 -5.75 -8.28
CA ALA A 222 0.95 -6.16 -8.74
C ALA A 222 1.00 -7.66 -8.96
N ILE A 223 1.88 -8.05 -9.88
CA ILE A 223 2.14 -9.42 -10.23
C ILE A 223 3.59 -9.72 -9.84
N CYS A 224 3.75 -10.73 -8.99
CA CYS A 224 5.03 -11.28 -8.59
C CYS A 224 5.35 -12.49 -9.48
N ASP A 225 6.39 -12.36 -10.29
CA ASP A 225 7.00 -13.50 -10.97
C ASP A 225 7.87 -14.28 -9.99
N LEU A 226 7.57 -15.57 -9.83
CA LEU A 226 8.26 -16.50 -8.94
C LEU A 226 9.22 -17.42 -9.70
N THR A 227 9.37 -17.24 -11.01
CA THR A 227 10.20 -18.11 -11.86
C THR A 227 11.65 -18.18 -11.37
N SER A 228 12.26 -17.04 -11.05
CA SER A 228 13.63 -16.98 -10.53
C SER A 228 13.80 -17.65 -9.16
N ILE A 229 12.74 -17.69 -8.34
CA ILE A 229 12.75 -18.44 -7.08
C ILE A 229 12.84 -19.93 -7.37
N HIS A 230 12.03 -20.42 -8.32
CA HIS A 230 12.06 -21.82 -8.71
C HIS A 230 13.39 -22.24 -9.38
N GLU A 231 13.98 -21.38 -10.21
CA GLU A 231 15.31 -21.62 -10.78
C GLU A 231 16.38 -21.76 -9.68
N GLY A 232 16.33 -20.90 -8.65
CA GLY A 232 17.22 -21.00 -7.49
C GLY A 232 17.00 -22.30 -6.69
N ILE A 233 15.76 -22.77 -6.59
CA ILE A 233 15.44 -24.07 -5.98
C ILE A 233 16.01 -25.21 -6.83
N ASP A 234 15.84 -25.17 -8.14
CA ASP A 234 16.38 -26.17 -9.07
C ASP A 234 17.91 -26.27 -8.97
N GLU A 235 18.61 -25.13 -8.86
CA GLU A 235 20.06 -25.08 -8.66
C GLU A 235 20.48 -25.67 -7.30
N GLN A 236 19.73 -25.40 -6.23
CA GLN A 236 19.97 -25.99 -4.91
C GLN A 236 19.78 -27.51 -4.93
N ILE A 237 18.72 -28.00 -5.58
CA ILE A 237 18.48 -29.43 -5.77
C ILE A 237 19.66 -30.05 -6.55
N ALA A 238 20.04 -29.48 -7.68
CA ALA A 238 21.14 -29.99 -8.52
C ALA A 238 22.47 -30.05 -7.74
N THR A 239 22.80 -28.97 -7.02
CA THR A 239 24.02 -28.89 -6.19
C THR A 239 24.00 -29.95 -5.09
N LYS A 240 22.89 -30.09 -4.38
CA LYS A 240 22.75 -31.09 -3.31
C LYS A 240 22.81 -32.51 -3.84
N ILE A 241 22.19 -32.81 -5.00
CA ILE A 241 22.31 -34.11 -5.67
C ILE A 241 23.77 -34.43 -5.99
N GLY A 242 24.53 -33.46 -6.50
CA GLY A 242 25.97 -33.63 -6.75
C GLY A 242 26.76 -33.98 -5.50
N HIS A 243 26.33 -33.49 -4.33
CA HIS A 243 26.94 -33.79 -3.03
C HIS A 243 26.39 -35.03 -2.32
N LEU A 244 25.32 -35.67 -2.83
CA LEU A 244 24.73 -36.86 -2.20
C LEU A 244 25.72 -38.01 -2.06
N GLN A 245 26.75 -38.06 -2.91
CA GLN A 245 27.85 -39.03 -2.79
C GLN A 245 28.60 -38.95 -1.44
N ASN A 246 28.49 -37.82 -0.72
CA ASN A 246 29.16 -37.56 0.56
C ASN A 246 28.20 -37.45 1.76
N THR A 247 26.92 -37.78 1.60
CA THR A 247 25.90 -37.67 2.66
C THR A 247 25.20 -39.00 2.89
N ASN A 248 24.72 -39.26 4.12
CA ASN A 248 23.93 -40.45 4.46
C ASN A 248 22.46 -40.37 4.01
N LEU A 249 22.14 -39.53 3.03
CA LEU A 249 20.78 -39.29 2.57
C LEU A 249 20.28 -40.48 1.74
N SER A 250 19.09 -40.96 2.06
CA SER A 250 18.43 -42.02 1.29
C SER A 250 18.06 -41.51 -0.10
N SER A 251 18.62 -42.11 -1.16
CA SER A 251 18.29 -41.76 -2.55
C SER A 251 16.79 -41.86 -2.84
N LYS A 252 16.08 -42.75 -2.12
CA LYS A 252 14.63 -42.90 -2.22
C LYS A 252 13.89 -41.66 -1.70
N GLN A 253 14.28 -41.17 -0.51
CA GLN A 253 13.67 -39.97 0.08
C GLN A 253 13.91 -38.73 -0.78
N VAL A 254 15.13 -38.58 -1.31
CA VAL A 254 15.46 -37.48 -2.23
C VAL A 254 14.59 -37.55 -3.48
N LEU A 255 14.46 -38.72 -4.09
CA LEU A 255 13.65 -38.90 -5.31
C LEU A 255 12.17 -38.63 -5.04
N GLU A 256 11.62 -39.10 -3.91
CA GLU A 256 10.23 -38.85 -3.52
C GLU A 256 9.96 -37.36 -3.29
N THR A 257 10.87 -36.65 -2.64
CA THR A 257 10.75 -35.20 -2.42
C THR A 257 10.84 -34.41 -3.73
N ILE A 258 11.76 -34.77 -4.63
CA ILE A 258 11.86 -34.18 -5.97
C ILE A 258 10.59 -34.43 -6.77
N LYS A 259 10.07 -35.67 -6.76
CA LYS A 259 8.83 -36.02 -7.44
C LYS A 259 7.65 -35.19 -6.96
N ARG A 260 7.52 -35.02 -5.63
CA ARG A 260 6.49 -34.18 -5.03
C ARG A 260 6.60 -32.71 -5.49
N TYR A 261 7.80 -32.13 -5.45
CA TYR A 261 8.03 -30.75 -5.88
C TYR A 261 7.64 -30.50 -7.35
N TYR A 262 7.99 -31.43 -8.26
CA TYR A 262 7.67 -31.31 -9.69
C TYR A 262 6.31 -31.89 -10.09
N GLY A 263 5.57 -32.55 -9.20
CA GLY A 263 4.30 -33.21 -9.52
C GLY A 263 4.44 -34.47 -10.40
N ALA A 264 5.62 -35.10 -10.40
CA ALA A 264 5.86 -36.32 -11.18
C ALA A 264 5.41 -37.56 -10.40
N GLY A 265 4.17 -38.01 -10.65
CA GLY A 265 3.66 -39.31 -10.22
C GLY A 265 4.44 -40.47 -10.86
#